data_AF-A0A848HRZ2-F1
#
_entry.id   AF-A0A848HRZ2-F1
#
_cell.length_a   1.000
_cell.length_b   1.000
_cell.length_c   1.000
_cell.angle_alpha   90.00
_cell.angle_beta   90.00
_cell.angle_gamma   90.00
#
_symmetry.space_group_name_H-M   'P 1'
#
loop_
_entity.id
_entity.type
_entity.pdbx_description
1 polymer ?
#
loop_
_entity_poly.entity_id
_entity_poly.type
_entity_poly.pdbx_seq_one_letter_code
_entity_poly.pdbx_strand_id
1 'polypeptide(L)'
;MPRQGILPHDLIHYVVEDAFGYTRGFLGMVASGSDIGFAMEQSHDANNSELADQAAHAEAIVESLQAQLWSGAFDAVQFDEGLRSACVVRGRPVPDIKGVDVGERLYMAVLALTATWQVVPSYGILELDMTQL
;
A
#
# COMPACT_ATOMS: atom_id res chain seq x y z
N MET A 1 -8.63 -4.01 18.82
CA MET A 1 -8.41 -5.37 18.28
C MET A 1 -6.96 -5.77 18.55
N PRO A 2 -6.63 -7.05 18.76
CA PRO A 2 -5.23 -7.48 18.87
C PRO A 2 -4.45 -7.14 17.58
N ARG A 3 -3.12 -6.96 17.68
CA ARG A 3 -2.29 -6.69 16.49
C ARG A 3 -2.42 -7.85 15.50
N GLN A 4 -2.54 -7.50 14.22
CA GLN A 4 -2.37 -8.45 13.15
C GLN A 4 -0.92 -8.95 13.16
N GLY A 5 -0.69 -10.22 12.79
CA GLY A 5 0.65 -10.82 12.77
C GLY A 5 1.59 -10.24 11.69
N ILE A 6 1.05 -9.41 10.80
CA ILE A 6 1.72 -8.70 9.71
C ILE A 6 1.53 -7.19 9.84
N LEU A 7 2.17 -6.39 8.98
CA LEU A 7 1.95 -4.95 8.93
C LEU A 7 0.46 -4.63 8.68
N PRO A 8 -0.14 -3.66 9.42
CA PRO A 8 -1.48 -3.18 9.13
C PRO A 8 -1.60 -2.68 7.69
N HIS A 9 -2.73 -2.95 7.05
CA HIS A 9 -3.02 -2.60 5.65
C HIS A 9 -2.65 -1.14 5.33
N ASP A 10 -3.26 -0.19 6.04
CA ASP A 10 -3.08 1.25 5.80
C ASP A 10 -1.62 1.71 6.00
N LEU A 11 -0.81 0.96 6.77
CA LEU A 11 0.60 1.27 6.98
C LEU A 11 1.50 0.75 5.83
N ILE A 12 1.01 -0.18 5.00
CA ILE A 12 1.70 -0.60 3.76
C ILE A 12 1.65 0.55 2.74
N HIS A 13 0.61 1.40 2.75
CA HIS A 13 0.53 2.57 1.87
C HIS A 13 1.74 3.49 2.02
N TYR A 14 2.31 3.63 3.22
CA TYR A 14 3.53 4.42 3.41
C TYR A 14 4.66 3.93 2.51
N VAL A 15 4.92 2.61 2.47
CA VAL A 15 5.99 2.04 1.66
C VAL A 15 5.70 2.21 0.17
N VAL A 16 4.45 1.98 -0.24
CA VAL A 16 4.05 2.03 -1.66
C VAL A 16 4.05 3.46 -2.17
N GLU A 17 3.36 4.37 -1.49
CA GLU A 17 3.20 5.75 -1.94
C GLU A 17 4.52 6.52 -1.89
N ASP A 18 5.38 6.30 -0.89
CA ASP A 18 6.72 6.87 -0.85
C ASP A 18 7.61 6.30 -1.97
N ALA A 19 7.60 4.97 -2.20
CA ALA A 19 8.48 4.37 -3.22
C ALA A 19 8.15 4.81 -4.66
N PHE A 20 6.89 5.14 -4.94
CA PHE A 20 6.40 5.57 -6.25
C PHE A 20 6.13 7.08 -6.36
N GLY A 21 6.30 7.85 -5.29
CA GLY A 21 5.99 9.29 -5.26
C GLY A 21 4.52 9.58 -5.56
N TYR A 22 3.61 8.75 -5.04
CA TYR A 22 2.18 8.92 -5.26
C TYR A 22 1.63 9.99 -4.32
N THR A 23 1.40 11.19 -4.87
CA THR A 23 0.82 12.33 -4.14
C THR A 23 -0.71 12.32 -4.14
N ARG A 24 -1.33 11.48 -4.97
CA ARG A 24 -2.78 11.27 -5.05
C ARG A 24 -3.18 9.83 -4.70
N GLY A 25 -2.36 9.16 -3.88
CA GLY A 25 -2.73 7.93 -3.17
C GLY A 25 -3.55 8.22 -1.92
N PHE A 26 -3.80 7.22 -1.08
CA PHE A 26 -4.54 7.37 0.18
C PHE A 26 -3.84 8.36 1.12
N LEU A 27 -2.56 8.14 1.43
CA LEU A 27 -1.79 9.02 2.32
C LEU A 27 -1.53 10.37 1.68
N GLY A 28 -1.28 10.41 0.37
CA GLY A 28 -1.18 11.65 -0.39
C GLY A 28 -2.45 12.52 -0.31
N MET A 29 -3.63 11.90 -0.45
CA MET A 29 -4.91 12.60 -0.28
C MET A 29 -5.10 13.13 1.15
N VAL A 30 -4.79 12.34 2.18
CA VAL A 30 -4.84 12.78 3.58
C VAL A 30 -3.87 13.94 3.83
N ALA A 31 -2.64 13.85 3.33
CA ALA A 31 -1.63 14.91 3.44
C ALA A 31 -2.07 16.22 2.74
N SER A 32 -2.83 16.11 1.65
CA SER A 32 -3.43 17.27 0.96
C SER A 32 -4.64 17.88 1.67
N GLY A 33 -5.04 17.35 2.82
CA GLY A 33 -6.13 17.85 3.65
C GLY A 33 -7.49 17.18 3.40
N SER A 34 -7.54 16.07 2.66
CA SER A 34 -8.76 15.26 2.55
C SER A 34 -9.13 14.68 3.91
N ASP A 35 -10.43 14.60 4.19
CA ASP A 35 -10.93 13.81 5.32
C ASP A 35 -10.50 12.34 5.17
N ILE A 36 -10.06 11.72 6.26
CA ILE A 36 -9.54 10.34 6.22
C ILE A 36 -10.63 9.34 5.86
N GLY A 37 -11.87 9.53 6.34
CA GLY A 37 -12.99 8.66 6.02
C GLY A 37 -13.34 8.73 4.54
N PHE A 38 -13.36 9.94 3.98
CA PHE A 38 -13.53 10.16 2.55
C PHE A 38 -12.37 9.55 1.75
N ALA A 39 -11.11 9.78 2.14
CA ALA A 39 -9.95 9.22 1.44
C ALA A 39 -9.97 7.68 1.46
N MET A 40 -10.38 7.06 2.58
CA MET A 40 -10.54 5.60 2.67
C MET A 40 -11.66 5.10 1.76
N GLU A 41 -12.83 5.74 1.77
CA GLU A 41 -13.97 5.35 0.94
C GLU A 41 -13.60 5.43 -0.55
N GLN A 42 -12.91 6.50 -0.96
CA GLN A 42 -12.50 6.65 -2.33
C GLN A 42 -11.43 5.63 -2.74
N SER A 43 -10.40 5.39 -1.92
CA SER A 43 -9.34 4.43 -2.25
C SER A 43 -9.84 2.98 -2.34
N HIS A 44 -10.81 2.61 -1.51
CA HIS A 44 -11.35 1.24 -1.45
C HIS A 44 -12.50 1.00 -2.44
N ASP A 45 -13.17 2.03 -2.98
CA ASP A 45 -14.26 1.84 -3.95
C ASP A 45 -13.72 1.47 -5.34
N ALA A 46 -13.76 0.17 -5.65
CA ALA A 46 -13.35 -0.36 -6.93
C ALA A 46 -14.17 0.14 -8.14
N ASN A 47 -15.36 0.71 -7.92
CA ASN A 47 -16.21 1.25 -8.99
C ASN A 47 -16.05 2.77 -9.18
N ASN A 48 -15.22 3.44 -8.38
CA ASN A 48 -15.03 4.87 -8.54
C ASN A 48 -14.13 5.18 -9.76
N SER A 49 -14.77 5.62 -10.85
CA SER A 49 -14.08 6.03 -12.08
C SER A 49 -13.33 7.36 -11.95
N GLU A 50 -13.60 8.16 -10.91
CA GLU A 50 -12.93 9.43 -10.62
C GLU A 50 -11.66 9.27 -9.77
N LEU A 51 -11.39 8.06 -9.24
CA LEU A 51 -10.13 7.76 -8.57
C LEU A 51 -8.95 8.18 -9.46
N ALA A 52 -8.05 8.98 -8.90
CA ALA A 52 -6.75 9.19 -9.52
C ALA A 52 -6.09 7.82 -9.71
N ASP A 53 -5.52 7.57 -10.89
CA ASP A 53 -4.88 6.28 -11.20
C ASP A 53 -3.88 5.85 -10.10
N GLN A 54 -3.25 6.81 -9.41
CA GLN A 54 -2.35 6.54 -8.28
C GLN A 54 -3.02 5.85 -7.09
N ALA A 55 -4.20 6.27 -6.64
CA ALA A 55 -4.88 5.65 -5.50
C ALA A 55 -5.32 4.22 -5.81
N ALA A 56 -5.91 3.99 -7.00
CA ALA A 56 -6.28 2.65 -7.43
C ALA A 56 -5.05 1.73 -7.62
N HIS A 57 -3.94 2.25 -8.14
CA HIS A 57 -2.69 1.50 -8.26
C HIS A 57 -2.04 1.23 -6.89
N ALA A 58 -2.03 2.21 -5.99
CA ALA A 58 -1.51 2.05 -4.63
C ALA A 58 -2.23 0.91 -3.93
N GLU A 59 -3.57 0.94 -3.95
CA GLU A 59 -4.42 -0.08 -3.34
C GLU A 59 -4.11 -1.48 -3.90
N ALA A 60 -4.06 -1.61 -5.23
CA ALA A 60 -3.78 -2.89 -5.88
C ALA A 60 -2.38 -3.46 -5.51
N ILE A 61 -1.37 -2.59 -5.37
CA ILE A 61 -0.03 -2.97 -4.92
C ILE A 61 -0.04 -3.34 -3.43
N VAL A 62 -0.74 -2.58 -2.59
CA VAL A 62 -0.89 -2.83 -1.15
C VAL A 62 -1.56 -4.18 -0.89
N GLU A 63 -2.70 -4.46 -1.53
CA GLU A 63 -3.41 -5.74 -1.43
C GLU A 63 -2.50 -6.91 -1.84
N SER A 64 -1.75 -6.73 -2.93
CA SER A 64 -0.84 -7.76 -3.45
C SER A 64 0.35 -8.00 -2.53
N LEU A 65 0.96 -6.96 -1.97
CA LEU A 65 2.01 -7.07 -0.95
C LEU A 65 1.48 -7.73 0.33
N GLN A 66 0.29 -7.33 0.77
CA GLN A 66 -0.33 -7.89 1.97
C GLN A 66 -0.57 -9.40 1.83
N ALA A 67 -0.99 -9.86 0.64
CA ALA A 67 -1.09 -11.29 0.35
C ALA A 67 0.27 -12.00 0.50
N GLN A 68 1.38 -11.40 0.02
CA GLN A 68 2.73 -11.97 0.20
C GLN A 68 3.15 -12.02 1.68
N LEU A 69 2.76 -11.02 2.49
CA LEU A 69 3.01 -11.05 3.95
C LEU A 69 2.28 -12.21 4.62
N TRP A 70 1.02 -12.44 4.27
CA TRP A 70 0.25 -13.58 4.78
C TRP A 70 0.81 -14.92 4.32
N SER A 71 1.34 -14.99 3.10
CA SER A 71 2.05 -16.18 2.59
C SER A 71 3.39 -16.43 3.27
N GLY A 72 4.00 -15.42 3.90
CA GLY A 72 5.27 -15.51 4.63
C GLY A 72 6.52 -15.53 3.75
N ALA A 73 6.36 -15.40 2.43
CA ALA A 73 7.45 -15.30 1.47
C ALA A 73 7.00 -14.50 0.24
N PHE A 74 7.95 -13.89 -0.47
CA PHE A 74 7.68 -13.19 -1.72
C PHE A 74 7.76 -14.15 -2.91
N ASP A 75 6.69 -14.17 -3.71
CA ASP A 75 6.61 -14.85 -5.00
C ASP A 75 6.18 -13.82 -6.06
N ALA A 76 7.10 -13.51 -6.99
CA ALA A 76 6.87 -12.51 -8.02
C ALA A 76 5.69 -12.85 -8.94
N VAL A 77 5.48 -14.14 -9.26
CA VAL A 77 4.39 -14.57 -10.14
C VAL A 77 3.05 -14.38 -9.44
N GLN A 78 2.96 -14.73 -8.16
CA GLN A 78 1.74 -14.50 -7.38
C GLN A 78 1.46 -13.03 -7.15
N PHE A 79 2.51 -12.23 -6.90
CA PHE A 79 2.38 -10.79 -6.77
C PHE A 79 1.84 -10.17 -8.07
N ASP A 80 2.43 -10.48 -9.22
CA ASP A 80 2.02 -9.93 -10.52
C ASP A 80 0.58 -10.32 -10.87
N GLU A 81 0.18 -11.56 -10.58
CA GLU A 81 -1.19 -12.02 -10.79
C GLU A 81 -2.20 -11.33 -9.86
N GLY A 82 -1.84 -11.15 -8.59
CA GLY A 82 -2.62 -10.38 -7.63
C GLY A 82 -2.84 -8.94 -8.09
N LEU A 83 -1.76 -8.26 -8.49
CA LEU A 83 -1.80 -6.89 -8.97
C LEU A 83 -2.68 -6.77 -10.21
N ARG A 84 -2.48 -7.68 -11.19
CA ARG A 84 -3.28 -7.72 -12.41
C ARG A 84 -4.76 -7.92 -12.11
N SER A 85 -5.10 -8.86 -11.23
CA SER A 85 -6.48 -9.13 -10.83
C SER A 85 -7.13 -7.92 -10.16
N ALA A 86 -6.43 -7.30 -9.21
CA ALA A 86 -6.86 -6.11 -8.50
C ALA A 86 -7.11 -4.91 -9.44
N CYS A 87 -6.24 -4.70 -10.44
CA CYS A 87 -6.44 -3.66 -11.45
C CYS A 87 -7.63 -3.95 -12.37
N VAL A 88 -7.81 -5.21 -12.81
CA VAL A 88 -8.93 -5.63 -13.68
C VAL A 88 -10.27 -5.40 -13.00
N VAL A 89 -10.41 -5.78 -11.73
CA VAL A 89 -11.64 -5.56 -10.95
C VAL A 89 -11.98 -4.06 -10.86
N ARG A 90 -10.96 -3.21 -10.78
CA ARG A 90 -11.08 -1.74 -10.71
C ARG A 90 -11.23 -1.07 -12.09
N GLY A 91 -11.22 -1.84 -13.18
CA GLY A 91 -11.28 -1.30 -14.55
C GLY A 91 -10.07 -0.44 -14.92
N ARG A 92 -8.90 -0.66 -14.29
CA ARG A 92 -7.67 0.12 -14.50
C ARG A 92 -6.61 -0.71 -15.23
N PRO A 93 -5.73 -0.06 -16.02
CA PRO A 93 -4.52 -0.72 -16.50
C PRO A 93 -3.60 -1.07 -15.33
N VAL A 94 -2.74 -2.07 -15.51
CA VAL A 94 -1.69 -2.37 -14.53
C VAL A 94 -0.65 -1.24 -14.56
N PRO A 95 -0.21 -0.71 -13.40
CA PRO A 95 0.81 0.33 -13.35
C PRO A 95 2.15 -0.16 -13.92
N ASP A 96 2.91 0.75 -14.54
CA ASP A 96 4.29 0.44 -14.92
C ASP A 96 5.20 0.50 -13.69
N ILE A 97 5.53 -0.68 -13.16
CA ILE A 97 6.40 -0.85 -11.99
C ILE A 97 7.79 -1.38 -12.35
N LYS A 98 8.14 -1.46 -13.65
CA LYS A 98 9.36 -2.12 -14.13
C LYS A 98 10.67 -1.50 -13.61
N GLY A 99 10.63 -0.26 -13.13
CA GLY A 99 11.77 0.43 -12.51
C GLY A 99 11.97 0.12 -11.02
N VAL A 100 11.09 -0.66 -10.41
CA VAL A 100 11.10 -0.98 -8.99
C VAL A 100 11.21 -2.49 -8.82
N ASP A 101 12.29 -2.96 -8.18
CA ASP A 101 12.35 -4.33 -7.70
C ASP A 101 11.37 -4.47 -6.54
N VAL A 102 10.19 -5.05 -6.80
CA VAL A 102 9.14 -5.19 -5.79
C VAL A 102 9.60 -6.05 -4.61
N GLY A 103 10.33 -7.13 -4.88
CA GLY A 103 10.79 -8.04 -3.83
C GLY A 103 11.84 -7.37 -2.95
N GLU A 104 12.90 -6.84 -3.56
CA GLU A 104 14.01 -6.23 -2.82
C GLU A 104 13.65 -4.86 -2.24
N ARG A 105 12.88 -4.04 -2.95
CA ARG A 105 12.63 -2.64 -2.55
C ARG A 105 11.34 -2.47 -1.75
N LEU A 106 10.24 -3.14 -2.13
CA LEU A 106 8.96 -2.97 -1.45
C LEU A 106 8.77 -4.02 -0.36
N TYR A 107 8.84 -5.31 -0.70
CA TYR A 107 8.56 -6.38 0.27
C TYR A 107 9.54 -6.35 1.45
N MET A 108 10.85 -6.17 1.21
CA MET A 108 11.81 -6.02 2.30
C MET A 108 11.58 -4.76 3.15
N ALA A 109 11.19 -3.63 2.54
CA ALA A 109 10.84 -2.43 3.29
C ALA A 109 9.60 -2.64 4.17
N VAL A 110 8.59 -3.36 3.66
CA VAL A 110 7.42 -3.76 4.45
C VAL A 110 7.81 -4.70 5.60
N LEU A 111 8.72 -5.65 5.39
CA LEU A 111 9.21 -6.51 6.48
C LEU A 111 9.98 -5.72 7.55
N ALA A 112 10.83 -4.77 7.14
CA ALA A 112 11.56 -3.90 8.07
C ALA A 112 10.60 -3.02 8.88
N LEU A 113 9.58 -2.46 8.22
CA LEU A 113 8.55 -1.67 8.88
C LEU A 113 7.67 -2.54 9.79
N THR A 114 7.41 -3.80 9.42
CA THR A 114 6.71 -4.77 10.28
C THR A 114 7.47 -4.99 11.58
N ALA A 115 8.79 -5.22 11.51
CA ALA A 115 9.62 -5.41 12.70
C ALA A 115 9.60 -4.16 13.60
N THR A 116 9.64 -2.97 13.00
CA THR A 116 9.53 -1.69 13.72
C THR A 116 8.17 -1.55 14.40
N TRP A 117 7.08 -1.84 13.69
CA TRP A 117 5.72 -1.77 14.22
C TRP A 117 5.48 -2.75 15.38
N GLN A 118 6.03 -3.96 15.28
CA GLN A 118 5.84 -5.00 16.29
C GLN A 118 6.39 -4.62 17.68
N VAL A 119 7.45 -3.81 17.73
CA VAL A 119 8.06 -3.38 19.00
C VAL A 119 7.46 -2.09 19.58
N VAL A 120 6.60 -1.40 18.84
CA VAL A 120 5.87 -0.23 19.37
C VAL A 120 5.02 -0.69 20.58
N PRO A 121 5.04 -0.04 21.75
CA PRO A 121 4.18 -0.42 22.86
C PRO A 121 2.69 -0.26 22.53
N SER A 122 1.80 -0.90 23.30
CA SER A 122 0.38 -0.56 23.24
C SER A 122 0.18 0.93 23.57
N TYR A 123 -0.60 1.64 22.76
CA TYR A 123 -0.74 3.11 22.80
C TYR A 123 0.56 3.89 22.53
N GLY A 124 1.63 3.22 22.08
CA GLY A 124 2.82 3.87 21.56
C GLY A 124 2.57 4.51 20.20
N ILE A 125 3.42 5.46 19.84
CA ILE A 125 3.36 6.19 18.58
C ILE A 125 4.56 5.77 17.73
N LEU A 126 4.31 5.55 16.44
CA LEU A 126 5.34 5.43 15.40
C LEU A 126 5.18 6.62 14.47
N GLU A 127 6.24 7.40 14.32
CA GLU A 127 6.30 8.54 13.40
C GLU A 127 7.14 8.15 12.18
N LEU A 128 6.67 8.55 11.00
CA LEU A 128 7.30 8.25 9.71
C LEU A 128 7.24 9.51 8.85
N ASP A 129 8.31 9.78 8.11
CA ASP A 129 8.40 10.93 7.20
C ASP A 129 8.39 10.47 5.75
N MET A 130 7.43 10.95 4.96
CA MET A 130 7.39 10.71 3.51
C MET A 130 8.42 11.59 2.84
N THR A 131 9.29 11.00 2.01
CA THR A 131 10.38 11.72 1.33
C THR A 131 9.97 12.32 -0.01
N GLN A 132 8.81 11.90 -0.53
CA GLN A 132 8.30 12.30 -1.85
C GLN A 132 7.09 13.25 -1.83
N LEU A 133 6.65 13.72 -0.65
CA LEU A 133 5.52 14.65 -0.50
C LEU A 133 5.97 16.11 -0.37
#